data_AF-A0A0C1HEX4-F1
#
_entry.id   AF-A0A0C1HEX4-F1
#
_cell.length_a   1.000
_cell.length_b   1.000
_cell.length_c   1.000
_cell.angle_alpha   90.00
_cell.angle_beta   90.00
_cell.angle_gamma   90.00
#
_symmetry.space_group_name_H-M   'P 1'
#
loop_
_entity.id
_entity.type
_entity.pdbx_description
1 polymer ?
#
loop_
_entity_poly.entity_id
_entity_poly.type
_entity_poly.pdbx_seq_one_letter_code
_entity_poly.pdbx_strand_id
1 'polypeptide(L)' 'GEWGTVFGDSVVATAILDRLLHHSQVITIRGESYRLREKMRSGLVKRGESTNEKK' A
#
# COMPACT_ATOMS: atom_id res chain seq x y z
N GLY A 1 -2.27 13.11 -5.21
CA GLY A 1 -2.23 11.67 -5.43
C GLY A 1 -0.84 11.17 -5.11
N GLU A 2 -0.72 10.10 -4.33
CA GLU A 2 0.58 9.55 -3.89
C GLU A 2 1.47 9.13 -5.06
N TRP A 3 0.88 8.78 -6.21
CA TRP A 3 1.63 8.49 -7.44
C TRP A 3 2.45 9.68 -7.96
N GLY A 4 2.02 10.92 -7.71
CA GLY A 4 2.79 12.11 -8.08
C GLY A 4 4.10 12.24 -7.30
N THR A 5 4.16 11.74 -6.06
CA THR A 5 5.42 11.74 -5.28
C THR A 5 6.32 10.57 -5.67
N VAL A 6 5.75 9.43 -6.07
CA VAL A 6 6.50 8.27 -6.60
C VAL A 6 7.19 8.61 -7.92
N PHE A 7 6.50 9.33 -8.81
CA PHE A 7 7.02 9.66 -10.13
C PHE A 7 7.65 11.06 -10.24
N GLY A 8 7.58 11.88 -9.19
CA GLY A 8 8.14 13.24 -9.15
C GLY A 8 7.41 14.28 -9.99
N ASP A 9 6.52 13.85 -10.90
CA ASP A 9 5.68 14.69 -11.74
C ASP A 9 4.25 14.13 -11.80
N SER A 10 3.28 14.97 -11.46
CA SER A 10 1.86 14.62 -11.44
C SER A 10 1.27 14.40 -12.85
N VAL A 11 1.80 15.08 -13.87
CA VAL A 11 1.34 14.96 -15.27
C VAL A 11 1.75 13.62 -15.84
N VAL A 12 3.03 13.26 -15.64
CA VAL A 12 3.57 11.95 -16.07
C VAL A 12 2.91 10.82 -15.30
N ALA A 13 2.73 10.96 -13.98
CA ALA A 13 2.04 9.96 -13.17
C ALA A 13 0.63 9.66 -13.69
N THR A 14 -0.11 10.71 -14.08
CA THR A 14 -1.48 10.57 -14.61
C THR A 14 -1.48 9.86 -15.97
N ALA A 15 -0.55 10.21 -16.86
CA ALA A 15 -0.44 9.57 -18.18
C ALA A 15 -0.05 8.08 -18.11
N ILE A 16 0.79 7.70 -17.14
CA ILE A 16 1.13 6.30 -16.90
C ILE A 16 -0.06 5.55 -16.30
N LEU A 17 -0.72 6.15 -15.31
CA LEU A 17 -1.89 5.55 -14.66
C LEU A 17 -3.03 5.33 -15.66
N ASP A 18 -3.31 6.29 -16.53
CA ASP A 18 -4.29 6.18 -17.62
C ASP A 18 -4.04 4.96 -18.50
N ARG A 19 -2.79 4.76 -18.95
CA ARG A 19 -2.41 3.59 -19.76
C ARG A 19 -2.54 2.27 -19.00
N LEU A 20 -2.16 2.22 -17.73
CA LEU A 20 -2.27 1.03 -16.89
C LEU A 20 -3.73 0.66 -16.59
N LEU A 21 -4.59 1.66 -16.42
CA LEU A 21 -6.02 1.47 -16.14
C LEU A 21 -6.85 1.15 -17.38
N HIS A 22 -6.36 1.46 -18.58
CA HIS A 22 -7.09 1.26 -19.84
C HIS A 22 -7.52 -0.21 -20.08
N HIS A 23 -6.70 -1.18 -19.65
CA HIS A 23 -6.98 -2.60 -19.80
C HIS A 23 -6.70 -3.40 -18.52
N SER A 24 -7.01 -2.83 -17.35
CA SER A 24 -6.87 -3.55 -16.08
C SER A 24 -8.17 -3.57 -15.27
N GLN A 25 -8.24 -4.55 -14.37
CA GLN A 25 -9.29 -4.63 -13.37
C GLN A 25 -8.73 -4.18 -12.02
N VAL A 26 -9.37 -3.18 -11.42
CA VAL A 26 -8.94 -2.65 -10.13
C VAL A 26 -9.55 -3.50 -9.02
N ILE A 27 -8.69 -4.24 -8.30
CA ILE A 27 -9.10 -4.99 -7.11
C ILE A 27 -8.61 -4.25 -5.88
N THR A 28 -9.54 -3.69 -5.12
CA THR A 28 -9.21 -3.03 -3.84
C THR A 28 -9.09 -4.08 -2.75
N ILE A 29 -7.86 -4.36 -2.32
CA ILE A 29 -7.60 -5.30 -1.23
C ILE A 29 -7.75 -4.58 0.11
N ARG A 30 -8.51 -5.16 1.02
CA ARG A 30 -8.71 -4.67 2.39
C ARG A 30 -8.47 -5.79 3.39
N GLY A 31 -8.08 -5.43 4.60
CA GLY A 31 -7.84 -6.36 5.71
C GLY A 31 -6.40 -6.36 6.21
N GLU A 32 -6.17 -7.07 7.31
CA GLU A 32 -4.85 -7.16 7.92
C GLU A 32 -3.89 -7.98 7.06
N SER A 33 -2.60 -7.60 7.07
CA SER A 33 -1.54 -8.35 6.40
C SER A 33 -1.53 -9.81 6.86
N TYR A 34 -1.61 -10.74 5.92
CA TYR A 34 -1.56 -12.17 6.20
C TYR A 34 -0.30 -12.56 7.00
N ARG A 35 0.85 -12.01 6.61
CA ARG A 35 2.14 -12.21 7.30
C ARG A 35 2.10 -11.69 8.74
N LEU A 36 1.43 -10.56 8.94
CA LEU A 36 1.29 -9.98 10.28
C LEU A 36 0.38 -10.84 11.15
N ARG A 37 -0.71 -11.39 10.60
CA ARG A 37 -1.58 -12.35 11.31
C ARG A 37 -0.83 -13.61 11.73
N GLU A 38 0.08 -14.12 10.90
CA GLU A 38 0.91 -15.27 11.25
C GLU A 38 1.92 -14.94 12.36
N LYS A 39 2.61 -13.80 12.27
CA LYS A 39 3.51 -13.34 13.35
C LYS A 39 2.78 -13.05 14.66
N MET A 40 1.54 -12.56 14.60
CA MET A 40 0.70 -12.42 15.80
C MET A 40 0.31 -13.77 16.38
N ARG A 41 0.02 -14.76 15.52
CA ARG A 41 -0.32 -16.13 15.94
C ARG A 41 0.87 -16.85 16.57
N SER A 42 2.08 -16.62 16.07
CA SER A 42 3.31 -17.14 16.66
C SER A 42 3.76 -16.39 17.92
N GLY A 43 2.96 -15.43 18.40
CA GLY A 43 3.26 -14.64 19.61
C GLY A 43 4.40 -13.62 19.45
N LEU A 44 4.92 -13.46 18.22
CA LEU A 44 6.08 -12.59 17.94
C LEU A 44 5.69 -11.13 17.79
N VAL A 45 4.42 -10.83 17.55
CA VAL A 45 3.90 -9.46 17.45
C VAL A 45 2.62 -9.36 18.27
N LYS A 46 2.59 -8.48 19.27
CA LYS A 46 1.34 -8.12 19.96
C LYS A 46 0.57 -7.13 19.09
N ARG A 47 -0.74 -7.36 18.96
CA ARG A 47 -1.68 -6.42 18.32
C ARG A 47 -1.69 -5.12 19.12
N GLY A 48 -0.83 -4.17 18.73
CA GLY A 48 -0.61 -2.91 19.45
C GLY A 48 0.75 -2.25 19.19
N GLU A 49 1.75 -2.98 18.69
CA GLU A 49 3.06 -2.40 18.32
C GLU A 49 3.10 -2.08 16.83
N SER A 50 2.14 -1.28 16.34
CA SER A 50 2.34 -0.56 15.09
C SER A 50 3.26 0.61 15.43
N THR A 51 4.51 0.48 14.99
CA THR A 51 5.58 1.47 15.09
C THR A 51 5.03 2.89 14.93
N ASN A 52 4.94 3.61 16.05
CA ASN A 52 4.93 5.06 16.07
C ASN A 52 6.38 5.48 15.81
N GLU A 53 6.84 5.34 14.56
CA GLU A 53 8.11 5.90 14.15
C GLU A 53 7.87 7.37 13.79
N LYS A 54 8.61 8.19 14.51
CA LYS A 54 8.38 9.60 14.78
C LYS A 54 8.65 10.48 13.55
N LYS A 55 7.89 11.58 13.53
CA LYS A 55 8.27 12.95 13.12
C LYS A 55 8.12 13.32 11.65
#